data_AF-N9LUI5-F1
#
_entry.id   AF-N9LUI5-F1
#
_cell.length_a   1.000
_cell.length_b   1.000
_cell.length_c   1.000
_cell.angle_alpha   90.00
_cell.angle_beta   90.00
_cell.angle_gamma   90.00
#
_symmetry.space_group_name_H-M   'P 1'
#
loop_
_entity.id
_entity.type
_entity.pdbx_description
1 polymer ?
#
loop_
_entity_poly.entity_id
_entity_poly.type
_entity_poly.pdbx_seq_one_letter_code
_entity_poly.pdbx_strand_id
1 'polypeptide(L)'
;MMELILKPLAYLSIKWAIDDLKGRNKKPIFDWILPILFSVFVTIFLYLTLDLNSSEFKIFFESKGFEVLGNFILALPGFLFAALTAVVSFGNKELDITAKVNPPINKDGHEISRRRYLSNAFSYLTFLSLALLIATVFINYAYNSNILNFGITYYQWGYLLTSFIYFTFVFQMLFILIITLYYIGDKVHQPSHYPQDK
;
A
#
# COMPACT_ATOMS: atom_id res chain seq x y z
N MET A 1 0.05 -17.03 -18.24
CA MET A 1 -1.24 -16.34 -17.99
C MET A 1 -1.31 -15.74 -16.59
N MET A 2 -1.01 -16.51 -15.52
CA MET A 2 -0.92 -16.00 -14.13
C MET A 2 0.04 -14.81 -13.97
N GLU A 3 1.20 -14.84 -14.65
CA GLU A 3 2.17 -13.74 -14.64
C GLU A 3 1.63 -12.43 -15.22
N LEU A 4 0.65 -12.48 -16.12
CA LEU A 4 0.03 -11.27 -16.69
C LEU A 4 -0.91 -10.59 -15.68
N ILE A 5 -1.60 -11.38 -14.86
CA ILE A 5 -2.52 -10.89 -13.82
C ILE A 5 -1.73 -10.28 -12.65
N LEU A 6 -0.56 -10.85 -12.34
CA LEU A 6 0.29 -10.44 -11.22
C LEU A 6 1.35 -9.39 -11.61
N LYS A 7 1.35 -8.90 -12.86
CA LYS A 7 2.24 -7.82 -13.30
C LYS A 7 2.21 -6.56 -12.41
N PRO A 8 1.06 -6.12 -11.85
CA PRO A 8 1.05 -5.01 -10.91
C PRO A 8 1.95 -5.22 -9.68
N LEU A 9 2.16 -6.47 -9.24
CA LEU A 9 3.07 -6.80 -8.13
C LEU A 9 4.55 -6.58 -8.48
N ALA A 10 4.89 -6.36 -9.75
CA ALA A 10 6.25 -6.03 -10.17
C ALA A 10 6.76 -4.73 -9.52
N TYR A 11 5.90 -3.88 -8.99
CA TYR A 11 6.34 -2.75 -8.18
C TYR A 11 7.21 -3.18 -7.00
N LEU A 12 6.85 -4.25 -6.29
CA LEU A 12 7.55 -4.70 -5.08
C LEU A 12 8.98 -5.19 -5.38
N SER A 13 9.25 -5.62 -6.62
CA SER A 13 10.59 -6.04 -7.03
C SER A 13 11.48 -4.89 -7.50
N ILE A 14 10.92 -3.71 -7.76
CA ILE A 14 11.71 -2.52 -8.09
C ILE A 14 12.47 -2.09 -6.83
N LYS A 15 13.76 -1.84 -6.94
CA LYS A 15 14.54 -1.24 -5.87
C LYS A 15 14.59 0.27 -6.11
N TRP A 16 14.37 1.08 -5.08
CA TRP A 16 14.83 2.45 -5.16
C TRP A 16 16.35 2.40 -5.17
N ALA A 17 16.98 3.22 -6.01
CA ALA A 17 18.41 3.35 -5.90
C ALA A 17 18.78 3.95 -4.54
N ILE A 18 20.03 3.74 -4.22
CA ILE A 18 20.68 3.94 -2.94
C ILE A 18 20.43 5.35 -2.40
N ASP A 19 19.40 5.54 -1.58
CA ASP A 19 19.01 6.85 -1.02
C ASP A 19 19.87 7.30 0.18
N ASP A 20 20.77 6.46 0.69
CA ASP A 20 21.64 6.75 1.84
C ASP A 20 23.10 6.90 1.38
N LEU A 21 23.83 7.87 1.94
CA LEU A 21 25.29 8.03 1.78
C LEU A 21 26.07 6.73 2.11
N LYS A 22 25.42 5.80 2.83
CA LYS A 22 25.91 4.49 3.27
C LYS A 22 25.52 3.31 2.37
N GLY A 23 24.93 3.49 1.19
CA GLY A 23 24.69 2.35 0.29
C GLY A 23 23.37 1.59 0.50
N ARG A 24 22.45 2.06 1.36
CA ARG A 24 21.27 1.28 1.78
C ARG A 24 19.98 1.68 1.07
N ASN A 25 19.25 0.69 0.55
CA ASN A 25 17.93 0.86 -0.01
C ASN A 25 16.89 0.98 1.12
N LYS A 26 16.22 2.15 1.22
CA LYS A 26 15.19 2.42 2.25
C LYS A 26 13.80 1.95 1.84
N LYS A 27 13.58 1.53 0.59
CA LYS A 27 12.27 1.09 0.09
C LYS A 27 11.60 0.01 0.96
N PRO A 28 12.29 -1.06 1.40
CA PRO A 28 11.67 -2.10 2.23
C PRO A 28 11.14 -1.57 3.59
N ILE A 29 11.71 -0.46 4.07
CA ILE A 29 11.25 0.18 5.32
C ILE A 29 9.84 0.72 5.12
N PHE A 30 9.59 1.37 3.99
CA PHE A 30 8.29 1.95 3.69
C PHE A 30 7.27 0.94 3.18
N ASP A 31 7.72 -0.05 2.39
CA ASP A 31 6.82 -1.05 1.81
C ASP A 31 6.34 -2.09 2.83
N TRP A 32 7.13 -2.37 3.87
CA TRP A 32 6.85 -3.46 4.82
C TRP A 32 7.04 -3.09 6.28
N ILE A 33 8.20 -2.53 6.66
CA ILE A 33 8.51 -2.32 8.09
C ILE A 33 7.53 -1.32 8.73
N LEU A 34 7.29 -0.17 8.11
CA LEU A 34 6.34 0.83 8.59
C LEU A 34 4.90 0.29 8.58
N PRO A 35 4.39 -0.32 7.50
CA PRO A 35 3.07 -0.95 7.51
C PRO A 35 2.87 -1.97 8.64
N ILE A 36 3.85 -2.85 8.85
CA ILE A 36 3.80 -3.86 9.91
C ILE A 36 3.85 -3.20 11.29
N LEU A 37 4.70 -2.20 11.49
CA LEU A 37 4.79 -1.49 12.76
C LEU A 37 3.45 -0.84 13.12
N PHE A 38 2.84 -0.10 12.19
CA PHE A 38 1.55 0.55 12.41
C PHE A 38 0.40 -0.44 12.54
N SER A 39 0.41 -1.56 11.81
CA SER A 39 -0.60 -2.60 11.97
C SER A 39 -0.51 -3.28 13.33
N VAL A 40 0.70 -3.55 13.86
CA VAL A 40 0.88 -4.04 15.24
C VAL A 40 0.27 -3.08 16.25
N PHE A 41 0.54 -1.76 16.13
CA PHE A 41 -0.05 -0.77 17.03
C PHE A 41 -1.58 -0.78 17.01
N VAL A 42 -2.19 -0.85 15.82
CA VAL A 42 -3.65 -0.92 15.68
C VAL A 42 -4.19 -2.23 16.25
N THR A 43 -3.55 -3.37 15.99
CA THR A 43 -3.99 -4.66 16.53
C THR A 43 -3.88 -4.71 18.06
N ILE A 44 -2.83 -4.15 18.64
CA ILE A 44 -2.69 -4.01 20.11
C ILE A 44 -3.81 -3.13 20.66
N PHE A 45 -4.08 -1.99 20.01
CA PHE A 45 -5.18 -1.12 20.41
C PHE A 45 -6.52 -1.86 20.38
N LEU A 46 -6.81 -2.57 19.29
CA LEU A 46 -8.03 -3.38 19.16
C LEU A 46 -8.12 -4.48 20.22
N TYR A 47 -7.01 -5.14 20.55
CA TYR A 47 -6.93 -6.12 21.63
C TYR A 47 -7.22 -5.51 23.01
N LEU A 48 -6.68 -4.33 23.31
CA LEU A 48 -6.91 -3.65 24.59
C LEU A 48 -8.35 -3.15 24.73
N THR A 49 -9.00 -2.78 23.63
CA THR A 49 -10.42 -2.39 23.61
C THR A 49 -11.36 -3.59 23.53
N LEU A 50 -10.83 -4.81 23.43
CA LEU A 50 -11.61 -6.01 23.24
C LEU A 50 -12.20 -6.48 24.58
N ASP A 51 -13.38 -5.98 24.93
CA ASP A 51 -14.12 -6.43 26.11
C ASP A 51 -15.08 -7.58 25.78
N LEU A 52 -14.66 -8.79 26.10
CA LEU A 52 -15.37 -10.03 25.80
C LEU A 52 -16.43 -10.41 26.83
N ASN A 53 -16.46 -9.74 27.98
CA ASN A 53 -17.40 -10.02 29.06
C ASN A 53 -18.66 -9.13 28.98
N SER A 54 -18.63 -8.10 28.13
CA SER A 54 -19.73 -7.20 27.89
C SER A 54 -20.68 -7.75 26.82
N SER A 55 -21.97 -7.88 27.15
CA SER A 55 -23.04 -8.31 26.24
C SER A 55 -23.30 -7.34 25.06
N GLU A 56 -22.58 -6.23 25.00
CA GLU A 56 -22.63 -5.22 23.92
C GLU A 56 -21.31 -5.11 23.15
N PHE A 57 -20.54 -6.20 23.05
CA PHE A 57 -19.32 -6.21 22.26
C PHE A 57 -19.63 -5.97 20.77
N LYS A 58 -19.12 -4.86 20.22
CA LYS A 58 -19.17 -4.55 18.78
C LYS A 58 -17.78 -4.70 18.18
N ILE A 59 -17.65 -5.66 17.28
CA ILE A 59 -16.42 -5.91 16.54
C ILE A 59 -16.11 -4.70 15.67
N PHE A 60 -14.83 -4.35 15.51
CA PHE A 60 -14.45 -3.23 14.65
C PHE A 60 -15.02 -3.36 13.23
N PHE A 61 -15.06 -4.58 12.68
CA PHE A 61 -15.62 -4.88 11.36
C PHE A 61 -17.14 -4.65 11.24
N GLU A 62 -17.86 -4.52 12.34
CA GLU A 62 -19.28 -4.12 12.38
C GLU A 62 -19.46 -2.64 12.76
N SER A 63 -18.36 -1.94 13.03
CA SER A 63 -18.37 -0.55 13.47
C SER A 63 -18.48 0.42 12.30
N LYS A 64 -19.00 1.63 12.59
CA LYS A 64 -18.98 2.76 11.66
C LYS A 64 -17.56 3.11 11.18
N GLY A 65 -16.53 2.84 11.99
CA GLY A 65 -15.14 3.09 11.61
C GLY A 65 -14.69 2.24 10.41
N PHE A 66 -15.13 0.97 10.38
CA PHE A 66 -14.84 0.09 9.26
C PHE A 66 -15.63 0.48 8.00
N GLU A 67 -16.87 0.92 8.16
CA GLU A 67 -17.66 1.46 7.04
C GLU A 67 -16.98 2.67 6.38
N VAL A 68 -16.51 3.64 7.18
CA VAL A 68 -15.78 4.81 6.68
C VAL A 68 -14.50 4.39 5.96
N LEU A 69 -13.73 3.45 6.52
CA LEU A 69 -12.51 2.94 5.90
C LEU A 69 -12.82 2.20 4.58
N GLY A 70 -13.87 1.37 4.56
CA GLY A 70 -14.33 0.67 3.37
C GLY A 70 -14.75 1.63 2.25
N ASN A 71 -15.48 2.70 2.59
CA ASN A 71 -15.88 3.74 1.65
C ASN A 71 -14.68 4.51 1.08
N PHE A 72 -13.67 4.77 1.91
CA PHE A 72 -12.41 5.35 1.44
C PHE A 72 -11.69 4.40 0.45
N ILE A 73 -11.56 3.12 0.78
CA ILE A 73 -10.94 2.11 -0.08
C ILE A 73 -11.71 1.95 -1.40
N LEU A 74 -13.04 2.05 -1.38
CA LEU A 74 -13.89 2.01 -2.57
C LEU A 74 -13.61 3.15 -3.56
N ALA A 75 -13.29 4.35 -3.07
CA ALA A 75 -13.00 5.49 -3.93
C ALA A 75 -11.60 5.43 -4.56
N LEU A 76 -10.65 4.71 -3.94
CA LEU A 76 -9.25 4.68 -4.36
C LEU A 76 -8.98 4.08 -5.75
N PRO A 77 -9.54 2.92 -6.15
CA PRO A 77 -9.25 2.32 -7.45
C PRO A 77 -9.48 3.29 -8.62
N GLY A 78 -10.58 4.05 -8.59
CA GLY A 78 -10.90 5.03 -9.63
C GLY A 78 -9.90 6.20 -9.65
N PHE A 79 -9.59 6.75 -8.48
CA PHE A 79 -8.61 7.83 -8.35
C PHE A 79 -7.21 7.41 -8.81
N LEU A 80 -6.75 6.24 -8.37
CA LEU A 80 -5.44 5.70 -8.72
C LEU A 80 -5.34 5.32 -10.19
N PHE A 81 -6.43 4.81 -10.79
CA PHE A 81 -6.50 4.55 -12.22
C PHE A 81 -6.45 5.84 -13.05
N ALA A 82 -7.11 6.90 -12.61
CA ALA A 82 -7.03 8.21 -13.25
C ALA A 82 -5.60 8.77 -13.19
N ALA A 83 -4.94 8.69 -12.03
CA ALA A 83 -3.54 9.09 -11.86
C ALA A 83 -2.59 8.26 -12.73
N LEU A 84 -2.79 6.94 -12.83
CA LEU A 84 -2.05 6.06 -13.72
C LEU A 84 -2.19 6.49 -15.18
N THR A 85 -3.42 6.74 -15.62
CA THR A 85 -3.71 7.17 -16.99
C THR A 85 -3.06 8.52 -17.28
N ALA A 86 -3.12 9.47 -16.35
CA ALA A 86 -2.45 10.76 -16.45
C ALA A 86 -0.92 10.61 -16.61
N VAL A 87 -0.27 9.79 -15.79
CA VAL A 87 1.19 9.54 -15.89
C VAL A 87 1.58 8.91 -17.22
N VAL A 88 0.73 8.06 -17.79
CA VAL A 88 0.99 7.38 -19.07
C VAL A 88 0.72 8.30 -20.27
N SER A 89 -0.36 9.08 -20.22
CA SER A 89 -0.80 9.93 -21.33
C SER A 89 -0.11 11.29 -21.39
N PHE A 90 0.33 11.85 -20.27
CA PHE A 90 1.04 13.13 -20.28
C PHE A 90 2.45 12.96 -20.85
N GLY A 91 2.65 13.55 -22.03
CA GLY A 91 3.94 13.57 -22.76
C GLY A 91 5.00 14.48 -22.13
N ASN A 92 5.16 14.44 -20.81
CA ASN A 92 6.24 15.16 -20.14
C ASN A 92 7.57 14.39 -20.32
N LYS A 93 8.49 14.96 -21.09
CA LYS A 93 9.83 14.39 -21.37
C LYS A 93 10.66 14.19 -20.09
N GLU A 94 10.41 14.95 -19.03
CA GLU A 94 11.09 14.76 -17.74
C GLU A 94 10.70 13.48 -17.00
N LEU A 95 9.58 12.86 -17.39
CA LEU A 95 9.19 11.55 -16.87
C LEU A 95 9.85 10.40 -17.65
N ASP A 96 10.27 10.65 -18.89
CA ASP A 96 10.86 9.63 -19.77
C ASP A 96 12.36 9.43 -19.51
N ILE A 97 13.00 10.40 -18.86
CA ILE A 97 14.41 10.30 -18.46
C ILE A 97 14.60 9.38 -17.25
N THR A 98 15.70 8.64 -17.24
CA THR A 98 16.25 8.02 -16.04
C THR A 98 16.79 9.11 -15.11
N ALA A 99 16.54 8.98 -13.81
CA ALA A 99 17.06 9.93 -12.85
C ALA A 99 18.60 9.84 -12.81
N LYS A 100 19.31 10.95 -13.05
CA LYS A 100 20.78 11.00 -13.02
C LYS A 100 21.38 10.62 -11.66
N VAL A 101 20.64 10.88 -10.58
CA VAL A 101 21.03 10.56 -9.21
C VAL A 101 20.00 9.59 -8.66
N ASN A 102 20.47 8.42 -8.23
CA ASN A 102 19.66 7.34 -7.68
C ASN A 102 18.44 6.96 -8.56
N PRO A 103 18.65 6.41 -9.77
CA PRO A 103 17.57 5.90 -10.61
C PRO A 103 16.93 4.64 -10.01
N PRO A 104 15.59 4.51 -10.02
CA PRO A 104 14.95 3.23 -9.65
C PRO A 104 15.46 2.10 -10.54
N ILE A 105 15.67 0.91 -9.96
CA ILE A 105 16.27 -0.25 -10.62
C ILE A 105 15.25 -1.38 -10.66
N ASN A 106 15.05 -1.99 -11.83
CA ASN A 106 14.18 -3.15 -11.98
C ASN A 106 14.81 -4.42 -11.37
N LYS A 107 14.04 -5.51 -11.29
CA LYS A 107 14.50 -6.84 -10.83
C LYS A 107 15.77 -7.34 -11.55
N ASP A 108 15.90 -6.99 -12.82
CA ASP A 108 17.02 -7.40 -13.69
C ASP A 108 18.27 -6.52 -13.55
N GLY A 109 18.25 -5.52 -12.66
CA GLY A 109 19.39 -4.62 -12.43
C GLY A 109 19.46 -3.42 -13.38
N HIS A 110 18.48 -3.26 -14.29
CA HIS A 110 18.42 -2.13 -15.20
C HIS A 110 17.73 -0.91 -14.59
N GLU A 111 18.29 0.27 -14.82
CA GLU A 111 17.67 1.55 -14.48
C GLU A 111 16.38 1.75 -15.27
N ILE A 112 15.34 2.24 -14.61
CA ILE A 112 14.05 2.53 -15.25
C ILE A 112 13.73 4.01 -15.19
N SER A 113 12.98 4.49 -16.20
CA SER A 113 12.51 5.87 -16.24
C SER A 113 11.55 6.18 -15.09
N ARG A 114 11.43 7.46 -14.74
CA ARG A 114 10.48 7.94 -13.72
C ARG A 114 9.04 7.54 -14.06
N ARG A 115 8.66 7.62 -15.34
CA ARG A 115 7.34 7.20 -15.84
C ARG A 115 7.10 5.72 -15.58
N ARG A 116 8.08 4.87 -15.87
CA ARG A 116 7.95 3.42 -15.66
C ARG A 116 7.82 3.09 -14.17
N TYR A 117 8.59 3.76 -13.32
CA TYR A 117 8.46 3.63 -11.87
C TYR A 117 7.07 4.03 -11.37
N LEU A 118 6.61 5.24 -11.72
CA LEU A 118 5.31 5.77 -11.30
C LEU A 118 4.14 4.95 -11.84
N SER A 119 4.22 4.51 -13.10
CA SER A 119 3.21 3.65 -13.70
C SER A 119 3.09 2.31 -12.96
N ASN A 120 4.23 1.70 -12.59
CA ASN A 120 4.22 0.48 -11.78
C ASN A 120 3.69 0.74 -10.36
N ALA A 121 4.04 1.87 -9.73
CA ALA A 121 3.56 2.23 -8.40
C ALA A 121 2.04 2.41 -8.37
N PHE A 122 1.48 3.21 -9.28
CA PHE A 122 0.03 3.38 -9.38
C PHE A 122 -0.67 2.09 -9.80
N SER A 123 -0.10 1.30 -10.70
CA SER A 123 -0.68 -0.01 -11.06
C SER A 123 -0.78 -0.94 -9.84
N TYR A 124 0.28 -1.01 -9.02
CA TYR A 124 0.28 -1.77 -7.78
C TYR A 124 -0.75 -1.24 -6.77
N LEU A 125 -0.79 0.08 -6.55
CA LEU A 125 -1.75 0.71 -5.64
C LEU A 125 -3.19 0.44 -6.08
N THR A 126 -3.50 0.56 -7.38
CA THR A 126 -4.84 0.25 -7.92
C THR A 126 -5.18 -1.22 -7.68
N PHE A 127 -4.26 -2.13 -7.98
CA PHE A 127 -4.46 -3.57 -7.72
C PHE A 127 -4.69 -3.86 -6.24
N LEU A 128 -3.87 -3.28 -5.35
CA LEU A 128 -3.98 -3.47 -3.90
C LEU A 128 -5.30 -2.91 -3.36
N SER A 129 -5.74 -1.74 -3.83
CA SER A 129 -7.01 -1.15 -3.42
C SER A 129 -8.22 -2.00 -3.86
N LEU A 130 -8.20 -2.59 -5.06
CA LEU A 130 -9.22 -3.54 -5.51
C LEU A 130 -9.22 -4.82 -4.67
N ALA A 131 -8.04 -5.37 -4.38
CA ALA A 131 -7.90 -6.54 -3.52
C ALA A 131 -8.43 -6.27 -2.10
N LEU A 132 -8.12 -5.10 -1.53
CA LEU A 132 -8.60 -4.66 -0.22
C LEU A 132 -10.11 -4.42 -0.21
N LEU A 133 -10.69 -3.89 -1.29
CA LEU A 133 -12.14 -3.76 -1.43
C LEU A 133 -12.81 -5.12 -1.39
N ILE A 134 -12.32 -6.08 -2.17
CA ILE A 134 -12.85 -7.45 -2.19
C ILE A 134 -12.71 -8.07 -0.80
N ALA A 135 -11.54 -7.94 -0.17
CA ALA A 135 -11.30 -8.43 1.19
C ALA A 135 -12.27 -7.78 2.21
N THR A 136 -12.54 -6.48 2.09
CA THR A 136 -13.49 -5.76 2.96
C THR A 136 -14.89 -6.34 2.86
N VAL A 137 -15.36 -6.66 1.64
CA VAL A 137 -16.66 -7.31 1.40
C VAL A 137 -16.71 -8.71 2.03
N PHE A 138 -15.68 -9.54 1.81
CA PHE A 138 -15.63 -10.89 2.38
C PHE A 138 -15.54 -10.88 3.90
N ILE A 139 -14.76 -9.98 4.49
CA ILE A 139 -14.66 -9.80 5.94
C ILE A 139 -16.05 -9.40 6.49
N ASN A 140 -16.68 -8.37 5.93
CA ASN A 140 -18.03 -7.95 6.34
C ASN A 140 -19.03 -9.12 6.29
N TYR A 141 -19.02 -9.87 5.19
CA TYR A 141 -19.90 -11.02 5.03
C TYR A 141 -19.63 -12.12 6.06
N ALA A 142 -18.35 -12.47 6.30
CA ALA A 142 -17.95 -13.52 7.21
C ALA A 142 -18.35 -13.21 8.67
N TYR A 143 -18.21 -11.96 9.10
CA TYR A 143 -18.59 -11.52 10.44
C TYR A 143 -20.12 -11.39 10.60
N ASN A 144 -20.82 -10.74 9.65
CA ASN A 144 -22.28 -10.57 9.74
C ASN A 144 -23.07 -11.88 9.66
N SER A 145 -22.59 -12.86 8.89
CA SER A 145 -23.37 -14.08 8.65
C SER A 145 -23.34 -15.07 9.82
N ASN A 146 -22.57 -14.81 10.89
CA ASN A 146 -22.38 -15.73 12.03
C ASN A 146 -22.02 -17.18 11.60
N ILE A 147 -21.50 -17.38 10.38
CA ILE A 147 -21.18 -18.71 9.82
C ILE A 147 -20.05 -19.36 10.62
N LEU A 148 -19.19 -18.55 11.24
CA LEU A 148 -18.03 -18.94 12.02
C LEU A 148 -18.44 -19.31 13.46
N ASN A 149 -19.13 -20.44 13.63
CA ASN A 149 -19.57 -20.95 14.94
C ASN A 149 -18.40 -21.63 15.70
N PHE A 150 -17.30 -20.89 15.89
CA PHE A 150 -16.11 -21.34 16.61
C PHE A 150 -16.19 -20.94 18.09
N GLY A 151 -15.48 -21.67 18.96
CA GLY A 151 -15.37 -21.29 20.37
C GLY A 151 -14.80 -19.87 20.54
N ILE A 152 -15.21 -19.18 21.60
CA ILE A 152 -14.92 -17.75 21.85
C ILE A 152 -13.42 -17.41 21.72
N THR A 153 -12.53 -18.29 22.20
CA THR A 153 -11.07 -18.10 22.11
C THR A 153 -10.56 -18.15 20.68
N TYR A 154 -11.03 -19.11 19.87
CA TYR A 154 -10.63 -19.22 18.46
C TYR A 154 -11.13 -18.04 17.64
N TYR A 155 -12.32 -17.56 17.97
CA TYR A 155 -12.90 -16.37 17.36
C TYR A 155 -12.04 -15.11 17.59
N GLN A 156 -11.56 -14.91 18.83
CA GLN A 156 -10.67 -13.80 19.20
C GLN A 156 -9.36 -13.82 18.40
N TRP A 157 -8.67 -14.96 18.39
CA TRP A 157 -7.42 -15.09 17.65
C TRP A 157 -7.62 -14.90 16.14
N GLY A 158 -8.72 -15.43 15.60
CA GLY A 158 -9.11 -15.20 14.20
C GLY A 158 -9.37 -13.72 13.91
N TYR A 159 -10.07 -13.02 14.80
CA TYR A 159 -10.31 -11.58 14.69
C TYR A 159 -9.02 -10.76 14.72
N LEU A 160 -8.12 -11.03 15.67
CA LEU A 160 -6.85 -10.31 15.77
C LEU A 160 -5.95 -10.59 14.55
N LEU A 161 -5.89 -11.83 14.09
CA LEU A 161 -5.11 -12.21 12.92
C LEU A 161 -5.65 -11.56 11.64
N THR A 162 -6.96 -11.63 11.40
CA THR A 162 -7.60 -10.96 10.26
C THR A 162 -7.38 -9.45 10.32
N SER A 163 -7.52 -8.84 11.50
CA SER A 163 -7.27 -7.40 11.70
C SER A 163 -5.83 -7.04 11.37
N PHE A 164 -4.86 -7.80 11.89
CA PHE A 164 -3.44 -7.56 11.64
C PHE A 164 -3.09 -7.62 10.15
N ILE A 165 -3.54 -8.67 9.46
CA ILE A 165 -3.29 -8.82 8.01
C ILE A 165 -3.95 -7.68 7.24
N TYR A 166 -5.22 -7.40 7.52
CA TYR A 166 -5.97 -6.35 6.85
C TYR A 166 -5.30 -4.97 7.00
N PHE A 167 -5.01 -4.57 8.24
CA PHE A 167 -4.37 -3.27 8.49
C PHE A 167 -2.94 -3.18 7.93
N THR A 168 -2.21 -4.29 7.86
CA THR A 168 -0.88 -4.31 7.22
C THR A 168 -0.98 -3.87 5.75
N PHE A 169 -1.95 -4.42 5.00
CA PHE A 169 -2.14 -4.04 3.60
C PHE A 169 -2.75 -2.63 3.44
N VAL A 170 -3.63 -2.21 4.35
CA VAL A 170 -4.15 -0.82 4.37
C VAL A 170 -3.01 0.18 4.57
N PHE A 171 -2.14 -0.03 5.56
CA PHE A 171 -1.00 0.86 5.79
C PHE A 171 0.04 0.76 4.67
N GLN A 172 0.28 -0.42 4.11
CA GLN A 172 1.15 -0.58 2.93
C GLN A 172 0.66 0.28 1.76
N MET A 173 -0.64 0.23 1.47
CA MET A 173 -1.26 1.08 0.46
C MET A 173 -1.06 2.57 0.78
N LEU A 174 -1.31 3.00 2.03
CA LEU A 174 -1.17 4.41 2.44
C LEU A 174 0.28 4.91 2.33
N PHE A 175 1.26 4.17 2.84
CA PHE A 175 2.67 4.60 2.79
C PHE A 175 3.22 4.64 1.36
N ILE A 176 2.89 3.64 0.54
CA ILE A 176 3.29 3.64 -0.88
C ILE A 176 2.61 4.78 -1.62
N LEU A 177 1.34 5.10 -1.32
CA LEU A 177 0.65 6.26 -1.88
C LEU A 177 1.35 7.57 -1.49
N ILE A 178 1.65 7.78 -0.20
CA ILE A 178 2.34 8.99 0.29
C ILE A 178 3.68 9.17 -0.43
N ILE A 179 4.45 8.11 -0.59
CA ILE A 179 5.77 8.23 -1.23
C ILE A 179 5.65 8.41 -2.74
N THR A 180 4.65 7.80 -3.36
CA THR A 180 4.35 8.05 -4.77
C THR A 180 3.96 9.52 -4.99
N LEU A 181 3.16 10.09 -4.09
CA LEU A 181 2.82 11.51 -4.10
C LEU A 181 4.02 12.41 -3.84
N TYR A 182 4.88 12.08 -2.87
CA TYR A 182 6.14 12.78 -2.64
C TYR A 182 7.03 12.77 -3.89
N TYR A 183 7.13 11.62 -4.56
CA TYR A 183 7.93 11.47 -5.76
C TYR A 183 7.43 12.37 -6.91
N ILE A 184 6.11 12.46 -7.09
CA ILE A 184 5.51 13.32 -8.13
C ILE A 184 5.59 14.80 -7.75
N GLY A 185 5.27 15.13 -6.49
CA GLY A 185 5.20 16.50 -6.03
C GLY A 185 6.57 17.18 -5.99
N ASP A 186 7.58 16.50 -5.45
CA ASP A 186 8.90 17.08 -5.21
C ASP A 186 9.93 16.58 -6.24
N LYS A 187 10.20 15.27 -6.28
CA LYS A 187 11.30 14.69 -7.08
C LYS A 187 11.16 14.86 -8.60
N VAL A 188 9.95 14.89 -9.15
CA VAL A 188 9.74 15.11 -10.59
C VAL A 188 10.10 16.54 -10.99
N HIS A 189 9.83 17.53 -10.13
CA HIS A 189 10.09 18.95 -10.39
C HIS A 189 11.51 19.39 -10.01
N GLN A 190 12.27 18.55 -9.31
CA GLN A 190 13.67 18.85 -9.01
C GLN A 190 14.48 18.87 -10.32
N PRO A 191 15.10 20.01 -10.67
CA PRO A 191 15.83 20.15 -11.92
C PRO A 191 16.99 19.14 -11.96
N SER A 192 17.17 18.51 -13.13
CA SER A 192 18.25 17.54 -13.39
C SER A 192 19.66 18.16 -13.38
N HIS A 193 19.77 19.44 -13.04
CA HIS A 193 20.99 20.22 -12.85
C HIS A 193 21.17 20.53 -11.36
N TYR A 194 21.68 19.57 -10.59
CA TYR A 194 22.56 19.95 -9.49
C TYR A 194 23.91 20.32 -10.13
N PRO A 195 24.46 21.53 -9.89
CA PRO A 195 25.86 21.79 -10.20
C PRO A 195 26.68 20.72 -9.48
N GLN A 196 27.56 20.03 -10.21
CA GLN A 196 28.58 19.16 -9.62
C GLN A 196 29.71 19.99 -8.98
N ASP A 197 29.39 21.10 -8.33
CA ASP A 197 30.39 21.92 -7.68
C ASP A 197 30.47 21.62 -6.18
N LYS A 198 31.49 20.80 -5.89
CA LYS A 198 32.30 20.67 -4.68
C LYS A 198 31.77 19.81 -3.52
#